data_AF-A0A1F6ZAE5-F1
#
_entry.id   AF-A0A1F6ZAE5-F1
#
_cell.length_a   1.000
_cell.length_b   1.000
_cell.length_c   1.000
_cell.angle_alpha   90.00
_cell.angle_beta   90.00
_cell.angle_gamma   90.00
#
_symmetry.space_group_name_H-M   'P 1'
#
loop_
_entity.id
_entity.type
_entity.pdbx_description
1 polymer ?
#
loop_
_entity_poly.entity_id
_entity_poly.type
_entity_poly.pdbx_seq_one_letter_code
_entity_poly.pdbx_strand_id
1 'polypeptide(L)'
;MKKMLILIIVAILAVIFVIGAVICNYYSRQNSREDGNGGNGEVIGGQEDSHGCLTGAGYSWNESVGVCIREWELDSEDRRAAEIAIAPLSYYVTVIEVNKKECGGCYNIKLQRNDNREIMEMNLKNWAISSDTNEGSDNNTYTDKTYCTADQRGAEICTMEYAPVCGWFDESIKCIKYPCAQTYSNACAACSNENVAYWTGGECPK
;
A
#
# COMPACT_ATOMS: atom_id res chain seq x y z
N MET A 1 53.53 -10.41 -61.24
CA MET A 1 52.98 -11.17 -60.09
C MET A 1 52.27 -10.30 -59.06
N LYS A 2 52.92 -9.28 -58.45
CA LYS A 2 52.29 -8.40 -57.43
C LYS A 2 51.02 -7.65 -57.91
N LYS A 3 51.01 -7.14 -59.15
CA LYS A 3 49.82 -6.48 -59.74
C LYS A 3 48.63 -7.43 -59.91
N MET A 4 48.89 -8.70 -60.22
CA MET A 4 47.85 -9.72 -60.39
C MET A 4 47.26 -10.15 -59.03
N LEU A 5 48.10 -10.21 -57.99
CA LEU A 5 47.66 -10.47 -56.61
C LEU A 5 46.78 -9.33 -56.06
N ILE A 6 47.13 -8.07 -56.34
CA ILE A 6 46.33 -6.90 -55.93
C ILE A 6 44.93 -6.93 -56.56
N LEU A 7 44.82 -7.28 -57.85
CA LEU A 7 43.53 -7.37 -58.53
C LEU A 7 42.63 -8.47 -57.93
N ILE A 8 43.20 -9.60 -57.53
CA ILE A 8 42.45 -10.70 -56.89
C ILE A 8 41.94 -10.27 -55.50
N ILE A 9 42.78 -9.60 -54.70
CA ILE A 9 42.38 -9.12 -53.37
C ILE A 9 41.25 -8.08 -53.48
N VAL A 10 41.35 -7.13 -54.43
CA VAL A 10 40.30 -6.13 -54.67
C VAL A 10 38.99 -6.79 -55.09
N ALA A 11 39.03 -7.82 -55.94
CA ALA A 11 37.84 -8.57 -56.34
C ALA A 11 37.20 -9.31 -55.16
N ILE A 12 37.99 -9.94 -54.28
CA ILE A 12 37.46 -10.64 -53.09
C ILE A 12 36.82 -9.66 -52.10
N LEU A 13 37.44 -8.51 -51.85
CA LEU A 13 36.89 -7.49 -50.96
C LEU A 13 35.58 -6.90 -51.52
N ALA A 14 35.48 -6.71 -52.84
CA ALA A 14 34.24 -6.27 -53.48
C ALA A 14 33.12 -7.31 -53.31
N VAL A 15 33.42 -8.60 -53.45
CA VAL A 15 32.43 -9.69 -53.25
C VAL A 15 31.97 -9.76 -51.79
N ILE A 16 32.90 -9.65 -50.83
CA ILE A 16 32.56 -9.65 -49.40
C ILE A 16 31.67 -8.45 -49.05
N PHE A 17 31.95 -7.27 -49.61
CA PHE A 17 31.14 -6.08 -49.39
C PHE A 17 29.71 -6.24 -49.92
N VAL A 18 29.54 -6.83 -51.11
CA VAL A 18 28.22 -7.12 -51.68
C VAL A 18 27.45 -8.13 -50.85
N ILE A 19 28.12 -9.20 -50.40
CA ILE A 19 27.50 -10.22 -49.52
C ILE A 19 27.09 -9.59 -48.19
N GLY A 20 27.95 -8.77 -47.58
CA GLY A 20 27.64 -8.04 -46.35
C GLY A 20 26.43 -7.12 -46.50
N ALA A 21 26.32 -6.38 -47.60
CA ALA A 21 25.18 -5.51 -47.88
C ALA A 21 23.87 -6.30 -48.07
N VAL A 22 23.92 -7.45 -48.76
CA VAL A 22 22.76 -8.34 -48.94
C VAL A 22 22.31 -8.94 -47.61
N ILE A 23 23.26 -9.42 -46.80
CA ILE A 23 22.98 -9.99 -45.48
C ILE A 23 22.40 -8.92 -44.54
N CYS A 24 22.97 -7.71 -44.53
CA CYS A 24 22.49 -6.61 -43.71
C CYS A 24 21.05 -6.22 -44.11
N ASN A 25 20.75 -6.11 -45.41
CA ASN A 25 19.40 -5.85 -45.90
C ASN A 25 18.43 -6.98 -45.53
N TYR A 26 18.86 -8.24 -45.61
CA TYR A 26 18.07 -9.39 -45.18
C TYR A 26 17.71 -9.34 -43.69
N TYR A 27 18.69 -9.06 -42.81
CA TYR A 27 18.45 -8.92 -41.37
C TYR A 27 17.60 -7.69 -41.02
N SER A 28 17.85 -6.54 -41.65
CA SER A 28 17.03 -5.34 -41.46
C SER A 28 15.56 -5.59 -41.84
N ARG A 29 15.28 -6.47 -42.81
CA ARG A 29 13.91 -6.86 -43.19
C ARG A 29 13.20 -7.80 -42.22
N GLN A 30 13.91 -8.53 -41.37
CA GLN A 30 13.26 -9.40 -40.37
C GLN A 30 12.78 -8.61 -39.15
N ASN A 31 13.47 -7.53 -38.78
CA ASN A 31 13.13 -6.71 -37.62
C ASN A 31 11.82 -5.87 -37.79
N SER A 32 11.13 -6.03 -38.93
CA SER A 32 9.85 -5.37 -39.24
C SER A 32 8.70 -6.38 -39.42
N ARG A 33 8.85 -7.62 -38.95
CA ARG A 33 7.79 -8.65 -38.96
C ARG A 33 7.42 -9.16 -37.57
N GLU A 34 7.47 -8.28 -36.58
CA GLU A 34 6.63 -8.42 -35.38
C GLU A 34 5.54 -7.33 -35.39
N ASP A 35 4.87 -7.16 -36.53
CA ASP A 35 3.53 -6.57 -36.51
C ASP A 35 2.55 -7.72 -36.28
N GLY A 36 2.19 -7.84 -35.00
CA GLY A 36 1.22 -8.77 -34.49
C GLY A 36 -0.02 -8.81 -35.36
N ASN A 37 -0.44 -10.04 -35.66
CA ASN A 37 -1.75 -10.39 -36.15
C ASN A 37 -2.83 -9.70 -35.29
N GLY A 38 -3.28 -8.52 -35.72
CA GLY A 38 -4.42 -7.80 -35.19
C GLY A 38 -5.71 -8.53 -35.53
N GLY A 39 -5.91 -9.69 -34.90
CA GLY A 39 -7.25 -10.17 -34.66
C GLY A 39 -7.89 -9.21 -33.66
N ASN A 40 -8.89 -8.44 -34.12
CA ASN A 40 -9.87 -7.79 -33.24
C ASN A 40 -10.70 -8.88 -32.53
N GLY A 41 -10.05 -9.65 -31.66
CA GLY A 41 -10.70 -10.15 -30.47
C GLY A 41 -10.65 -8.99 -29.50
N GLU A 42 -11.80 -8.37 -29.22
CA GLU A 42 -11.95 -7.59 -28.00
C GLU A 42 -11.38 -8.45 -26.87
N VAL A 43 -10.31 -7.98 -26.22
CA VAL A 43 -9.72 -8.72 -25.10
C VAL A 43 -10.80 -8.79 -24.04
N ILE A 44 -11.44 -9.96 -23.88
CA ILE A 44 -12.47 -10.17 -22.88
C ILE A 44 -11.76 -10.28 -21.54
N GLY A 45 -11.64 -9.15 -20.84
CA GLY A 45 -11.02 -9.04 -19.52
C GLY A 45 -9.92 -7.98 -19.44
N GLY A 46 -9.55 -7.61 -18.21
CA GLY A 46 -8.53 -6.58 -17.96
C GLY A 46 -9.03 -5.13 -18.02
N GLN A 47 -10.34 -4.92 -18.16
CA GLN A 47 -10.94 -3.59 -18.05
C GLN A 47 -10.83 -3.07 -16.62
N GLU A 48 -10.35 -1.84 -16.50
CA GLU A 48 -10.20 -1.13 -15.24
C GLU A 48 -11.11 0.11 -15.21
N ASP A 49 -11.58 0.49 -14.02
CA ASP A 49 -12.19 1.80 -13.81
C ASP A 49 -11.12 2.91 -13.69
N SER A 50 -11.53 4.15 -13.41
CA SER A 50 -10.62 5.29 -13.28
C SER A 50 -9.62 5.18 -12.13
N HIS A 51 -9.84 4.25 -11.19
CA HIS A 51 -8.98 4.01 -10.03
C HIS A 51 -8.12 2.74 -10.22
N GLY A 52 -8.20 2.09 -11.37
CA GLY A 52 -7.47 0.85 -11.66
C GLY A 52 -8.15 -0.41 -11.14
N CYS A 53 -9.42 -0.35 -10.74
CA CYS A 53 -10.14 -1.51 -10.23
C CYS A 53 -10.55 -2.43 -11.38
N LEU A 54 -10.21 -3.72 -11.31
CA LEU A 54 -10.57 -4.72 -12.31
C LEU A 54 -12.08 -5.03 -12.28
N THR A 55 -12.85 -4.27 -13.06
CA THR A 55 -14.31 -4.39 -13.13
C THR A 55 -14.77 -5.77 -13.62
N GLY A 56 -14.05 -6.37 -14.58
CA GLY A 56 -14.33 -7.72 -15.08
C GLY A 56 -14.14 -8.83 -14.04
N ALA A 57 -13.37 -8.56 -12.97
CA ALA A 57 -13.20 -9.47 -11.83
C ALA A 57 -14.16 -9.13 -10.66
N GLY A 58 -15.04 -8.15 -10.85
CA GLY A 58 -16.02 -7.72 -9.85
C GLY A 58 -15.53 -6.65 -8.88
N TYR A 59 -14.32 -6.13 -9.03
CA TYR A 59 -13.83 -5.03 -8.20
C TYR A 59 -14.38 -3.70 -8.66
N SER A 60 -14.77 -2.86 -7.70
CA SER A 60 -15.17 -1.48 -7.92
C SER A 60 -14.55 -0.57 -6.87
N TRP A 61 -14.24 0.66 -7.26
CA TRP A 61 -13.81 1.68 -6.30
C TRP A 61 -14.89 1.97 -5.25
N ASN A 62 -14.52 1.92 -3.98
CA ASN A 62 -15.40 2.34 -2.89
C ASN A 62 -14.88 3.62 -2.24
N GLU A 63 -15.60 4.73 -2.42
CA GLU A 63 -15.20 6.06 -1.94
C GLU A 63 -15.09 6.18 -0.42
N SER A 64 -15.88 5.40 0.32
CA SER A 64 -15.87 5.46 1.79
C SER A 64 -14.64 4.80 2.38
N VAL A 65 -14.12 3.76 1.74
CA VAL A 65 -12.92 3.02 2.20
C VAL A 65 -11.68 3.53 1.49
N GLY A 66 -11.79 4.05 0.26
CA GLY A 66 -10.66 4.53 -0.55
C GLY A 66 -9.87 3.40 -1.21
N VAL A 67 -10.50 2.28 -1.54
CA VAL A 67 -9.83 1.10 -2.12
C VAL A 67 -10.76 0.32 -3.05
N CYS A 68 -10.19 -0.40 -4.03
CA CYS A 68 -10.97 -1.32 -4.86
C CYS A 68 -11.36 -2.55 -4.04
N ILE A 69 -12.67 -2.83 -3.97
CA ILE A 69 -13.22 -3.97 -3.21
C ILE A 69 -14.30 -4.70 -4.00
N ARG A 70 -14.58 -5.94 -3.58
CA ARG A 70 -15.83 -6.64 -3.90
C ARG A 70 -16.77 -6.47 -2.73
N GLU A 71 -17.81 -5.63 -2.88
CA GLU A 71 -18.66 -5.22 -1.74
C GLU A 71 -19.34 -6.39 -1.01
N TRP A 72 -19.56 -7.51 -1.72
CA TRP A 72 -20.19 -8.72 -1.18
C TRP A 72 -19.25 -9.62 -0.37
N GLU A 73 -17.95 -9.37 -0.38
CA GLU A 73 -16.98 -10.20 0.35
C GLU A 73 -16.61 -9.64 1.72
N LEU A 74 -16.87 -8.34 1.95
CA LEU A 74 -16.41 -7.63 3.13
C LEU A 74 -17.59 -7.10 3.94
N ASP A 75 -17.63 -7.45 5.22
CA ASP A 75 -18.56 -6.86 6.19
C ASP A 75 -18.07 -5.48 6.68
N SER A 76 -18.77 -4.89 7.66
CA SER A 76 -18.40 -3.58 8.21
C SER A 76 -17.04 -3.58 8.93
N GLU A 77 -16.68 -4.67 9.62
CA GLU A 77 -15.41 -4.78 10.31
C GLU A 77 -14.26 -5.00 9.31
N ASP A 78 -14.49 -5.80 8.27
CA ASP A 78 -13.50 -6.04 7.21
C ASP A 78 -13.18 -4.76 6.44
N ARG A 79 -14.19 -3.93 6.14
CA ARG A 79 -13.99 -2.62 5.50
C ARG A 79 -13.18 -1.67 6.37
N ARG A 80 -13.45 -1.66 7.69
CA ARG A 80 -12.65 -0.89 8.65
C ARG A 80 -11.20 -1.38 8.71
N ALA A 81 -10.98 -2.69 8.65
CA ALA A 81 -9.65 -3.26 8.63
C ALA A 81 -8.89 -2.86 7.35
N ALA A 82 -9.56 -2.91 6.20
CA ALA A 82 -9.01 -2.45 4.93
C ALA A 82 -8.65 -0.95 4.97
N GLU A 83 -9.55 -0.10 5.48
CA GLU A 83 -9.31 1.35 5.65
C GLU A 83 -8.05 1.63 6.46
N ILE A 84 -7.85 0.93 7.59
CA ILE A 84 -6.64 1.07 8.41
C ILE A 84 -5.39 0.63 7.65
N ALA A 85 -5.47 -0.49 6.92
CA ALA A 85 -4.34 -1.05 6.19
C ALA A 85 -3.89 -0.17 5.02
N ILE A 86 -4.81 0.56 4.37
CA ILE A 86 -4.50 1.42 3.23
C ILE A 86 -4.14 2.85 3.62
N ALA A 87 -4.48 3.30 4.84
CA ALA A 87 -4.20 4.66 5.32
C ALA A 87 -2.76 5.17 5.10
N PRO A 88 -1.68 4.35 5.26
CA PRO A 88 -0.32 4.83 5.01
C PRO A 88 0.10 4.81 3.52
N LEU A 89 -0.75 4.30 2.62
CA LEU A 89 -0.42 4.14 1.21
C LEU A 89 -0.68 5.44 0.44
N SER A 90 0.18 5.72 -0.54
CA SER A 90 0.09 6.90 -1.41
C SER A 90 -0.38 6.57 -2.83
N TYR A 91 -0.86 5.34 -3.03
CA TYR A 91 -1.24 4.79 -4.32
C TYR A 91 -2.49 3.91 -4.19
N TYR A 92 -3.20 3.71 -5.30
CA TYR A 92 -4.40 2.90 -5.33
C TYR A 92 -4.07 1.41 -5.28
N VAL A 93 -4.85 0.69 -4.49
CA VAL A 93 -4.73 -0.76 -4.30
C VAL A 93 -6.09 -1.43 -4.38
N THR A 94 -6.05 -2.75 -4.47
CA THR A 94 -7.20 -3.65 -4.46
C THR A 94 -7.09 -4.61 -3.29
N VAL A 95 -8.15 -4.75 -2.51
CA VAL A 95 -8.24 -5.76 -1.44
C VAL A 95 -8.50 -7.12 -2.07
N ILE A 96 -7.50 -8.00 -2.05
CA ILE A 96 -7.65 -9.37 -2.58
C ILE A 96 -8.27 -10.30 -1.54
N GLU A 97 -7.85 -10.17 -0.29
CA GLU A 97 -8.18 -11.11 0.78
C GLU A 97 -8.15 -10.40 2.14
N VAL A 98 -9.14 -10.69 2.99
CA VAL A 98 -9.19 -10.25 4.39
C VAL A 98 -9.41 -11.46 5.28
N ASN A 99 -8.42 -11.76 6.12
CA ASN A 99 -8.45 -12.90 7.04
C ASN A 99 -8.53 -12.42 8.48
N LYS A 100 -9.71 -12.55 9.09
CA LYS A 100 -9.91 -12.30 10.52
C LYS A 100 -9.13 -13.32 11.37
N LYS A 101 -8.51 -12.86 12.47
CA LYS A 101 -7.76 -13.71 13.42
C LYS A 101 -8.49 -13.82 14.76
N GLU A 102 -8.01 -14.71 15.62
CA GLU A 102 -8.55 -14.96 16.96
C GLU A 102 -8.20 -13.85 17.99
N CYS A 103 -8.42 -12.59 17.62
CA CYS A 103 -8.45 -11.46 18.54
C CYS A 103 -9.24 -10.28 17.96
N GLY A 104 -9.77 -9.41 18.83
CA GLY A 104 -10.50 -8.21 18.42
C GLY A 104 -9.58 -7.26 17.65
N GLY A 105 -9.94 -6.93 16.41
CA GLY A 105 -9.15 -6.03 15.56
C GLY A 105 -7.89 -6.66 14.96
N CYS A 106 -7.82 -7.99 14.89
CA CYS A 106 -6.68 -8.70 14.31
C CYS A 106 -7.00 -9.26 12.92
N TYR A 107 -6.21 -8.88 11.93
CA TYR A 107 -6.44 -9.23 10.52
C TYR A 107 -5.13 -9.52 9.81
N ASN A 108 -5.16 -10.37 8.79
CA ASN A 108 -4.14 -10.43 7.75
C ASN A 108 -4.83 -10.06 6.44
N ILE A 109 -4.36 -8.99 5.81
CA ILE A 109 -5.01 -8.37 4.66
C ILE A 109 -4.03 -8.40 3.50
N LYS A 110 -4.43 -8.98 2.38
CA LYS A 110 -3.63 -8.97 1.15
C LYS A 110 -4.16 -7.90 0.22
N LEU A 111 -3.25 -7.01 -0.16
CA LEU A 111 -3.50 -5.91 -1.08
C LEU A 111 -2.69 -6.14 -2.35
N GLN A 112 -3.27 -5.80 -3.50
CA GLN A 112 -2.53 -5.69 -4.75
C GLN A 112 -2.49 -4.24 -5.20
N ARG A 113 -1.32 -3.78 -5.58
CA ARG A 113 -1.15 -2.49 -6.26
C ARG A 113 -1.82 -2.50 -7.63
N ASN A 114 -2.56 -1.44 -7.92
CA ASN A 114 -3.28 -1.35 -9.19
C ASN A 114 -2.35 -1.07 -10.37
N ASP A 115 -1.22 -0.38 -10.14
CA ASP A 115 -0.29 0.06 -11.19
C ASP A 115 0.68 -1.02 -11.67
N ASN A 116 1.19 -1.87 -10.77
CA ASN A 116 2.25 -2.84 -11.06
C ASN A 116 1.90 -4.28 -10.66
N ARG A 117 0.70 -4.51 -10.11
CA ARG A 117 0.21 -5.83 -9.65
C ARG A 117 1.00 -6.47 -8.52
N GLU A 118 1.91 -5.74 -7.89
CA GLU A 118 2.66 -6.17 -6.72
C GLU A 118 1.70 -6.45 -5.55
N ILE A 119 1.94 -7.57 -4.87
CA ILE A 119 1.13 -8.00 -3.73
C ILE A 119 1.87 -7.68 -2.45
N MET A 120 1.15 -7.11 -1.49
CA MET A 120 1.65 -6.79 -0.17
C MET A 120 0.68 -7.29 0.89
N GLU A 121 1.21 -7.70 2.04
CA GLU A 121 0.42 -8.15 3.17
C GLU A 121 0.52 -7.15 4.31
N MET A 122 -0.63 -6.81 4.87
CA MET A 122 -0.76 -5.98 6.06
C MET A 122 -1.31 -6.82 7.18
N ASN A 123 -0.57 -6.90 8.29
CA ASN A 123 -1.07 -7.53 9.49
C ASN A 123 -1.61 -6.44 10.41
N LEU A 124 -2.80 -6.64 10.94
CA LEU A 124 -3.37 -5.83 12.00
C LEU A 124 -3.39 -6.60 13.30
N LYS A 125 -3.10 -5.90 14.39
CA LYS A 125 -3.30 -6.35 15.77
C LYS A 125 -3.96 -5.22 16.54
N ASN A 126 -5.08 -5.50 17.21
CA ASN A 126 -5.84 -4.49 17.97
C ASN A 126 -6.19 -3.23 17.15
N TRP A 127 -6.58 -3.40 15.88
CA TRP A 127 -6.90 -2.32 14.94
C TRP A 127 -5.71 -1.41 14.57
N ALA A 128 -4.49 -1.94 14.61
CA ALA A 128 -3.28 -1.21 14.23
C ALA A 128 -2.32 -2.10 13.42
N ILE A 129 -1.57 -1.52 12.48
CA ILE A 129 -0.62 -2.26 11.65
C ILE A 129 0.50 -2.86 12.52
N SER A 130 0.70 -4.18 12.42
CA SER A 130 1.77 -4.93 13.08
C SER A 130 2.83 -5.29 12.04
N SER A 131 3.99 -4.63 12.09
CA SER A 131 5.15 -5.03 11.30
C SER A 131 5.88 -6.15 12.05
N ASP A 132 5.43 -7.40 11.89
CA ASP A 132 6.14 -8.54 12.47
C ASP A 132 7.44 -8.82 11.68
N THR A 133 8.47 -8.00 11.90
CA THR A 133 9.86 -8.40 11.69
C THR A 133 10.45 -8.75 13.03
N ASN A 134 10.79 -10.02 13.23
CA ASN A 134 11.51 -10.48 14.42
C ASN A 134 12.87 -9.77 14.52
N GLU A 135 12.97 -8.77 15.39
CA GLU A 135 14.18 -8.52 16.18
C GLU A 135 13.81 -8.70 17.66
N GLY A 136 14.55 -9.59 18.32
CA GLY A 136 14.45 -9.78 19.76
C GLY A 136 14.89 -8.52 20.50
N SER A 137 14.19 -8.26 21.61
CA SER A 137 14.49 -7.24 22.63
C SER A 137 14.79 -5.84 22.09
N ASP A 138 13.76 -5.03 21.95
CA ASP A 138 13.70 -3.79 22.73
C ASP A 138 12.26 -3.30 22.85
N ASN A 139 11.93 -2.80 24.03
CA ASN A 139 10.61 -2.31 24.39
C ASN A 139 10.25 -1.05 23.59
N ASN A 140 9.05 -1.05 23.01
CA ASN A 140 8.22 0.12 22.77
C ASN A 140 8.71 1.15 21.73
N THR A 141 8.19 1.08 20.50
CA THR A 141 7.75 2.31 19.79
C THR A 141 6.71 2.01 18.71
N TYR A 142 5.55 1.49 19.12
CA TYR A 142 4.32 1.54 18.32
C TYR A 142 3.16 1.79 19.28
N THR A 143 2.97 3.06 19.63
CA THR A 143 1.92 3.64 20.49
C THR A 143 1.35 2.68 21.54
N ASP A 144 2.14 2.39 22.58
CA ASP A 144 1.65 1.69 23.76
C ASP A 144 0.50 2.49 24.39
N LYS A 145 -0.71 1.91 24.35
CA LYS A 145 -1.90 2.53 24.92
C LYS A 145 -1.68 2.60 26.42
N THR A 146 -1.45 3.81 26.93
CA THR A 146 -1.23 3.99 28.35
C THR A 146 -2.54 4.35 29.02
N TYR A 147 -3.01 3.45 29.87
CA TYR A 147 -4.21 3.65 30.66
C TYR A 147 -3.90 4.51 31.88
N CYS A 148 -4.85 5.39 32.21
CA CYS A 148 -4.74 6.24 33.38
C CYS A 148 -4.92 5.44 34.67
N THR A 149 -3.98 5.58 35.61
CA THR A 149 -4.11 4.98 36.94
C THR A 149 -5.13 5.75 37.79
N ALA A 150 -5.60 5.14 38.89
CA ALA A 150 -6.53 5.80 39.80
C ALA A 150 -5.98 7.12 40.35
N ASP A 151 -4.69 7.15 40.69
CA ASP A 151 -4.01 8.35 41.19
C ASP A 151 -3.95 9.46 40.13
N GLN A 152 -3.75 9.11 38.86
CA GLN A 152 -3.72 10.08 37.76
C GLN A 152 -5.11 10.66 37.46
N ARG A 153 -6.18 9.87 37.63
CA ARG A 153 -7.56 10.35 37.48
C ARG A 153 -7.96 11.30 38.60
N GLY A 154 -7.40 11.12 39.80
CA GLY A 154 -7.62 12.00 40.95
C GLY A 154 -6.70 13.22 41.01
N ALA A 155 -5.89 13.48 39.99
CA ALA A 155 -4.94 14.57 39.99
C ALA A 155 -5.64 15.94 39.75
N GLU A 156 -5.76 16.75 40.79
CA GLU A 156 -6.30 18.12 40.69
C GLU A 156 -5.31 19.12 40.08
N ILE A 157 -4.01 18.80 40.09
CA ILE A 157 -2.93 19.69 39.64
C ILE A 157 -1.95 18.90 38.78
N CYS A 158 -1.70 19.38 37.56
CA CYS A 158 -0.70 18.85 36.64
C CYS A 158 0.48 19.81 36.46
N THR A 159 1.66 19.26 36.13
CA THR A 159 2.83 20.07 35.79
C THR A 159 2.60 20.83 34.48
N MET A 160 3.28 21.97 34.34
CA MET A 160 3.27 22.77 33.09
C MET A 160 4.22 22.21 32.02
N GLU A 161 4.64 20.96 32.14
CA GLU A 161 5.48 20.31 31.15
C GLU A 161 4.69 20.09 29.86
N TYR A 162 5.27 20.48 28.73
CA TYR A 162 4.67 20.28 27.42
C TYR A 162 5.27 19.03 26.76
N ALA A 163 4.53 17.93 26.85
CA ALA A 163 4.85 16.63 26.28
C ALA A 163 3.54 16.06 25.68
N PRO A 164 3.13 16.52 24.49
CA PRO A 164 1.76 16.35 24.02
C PRO A 164 1.37 14.88 23.86
N VAL A 165 0.13 14.58 24.23
CA VAL A 165 -0.48 13.24 24.12
C VAL A 165 -1.86 13.33 23.47
N CYS A 166 -2.30 12.24 22.85
CA CYS A 166 -3.64 12.10 22.32
C CYS A 166 -4.48 11.27 23.30
N GLY A 167 -5.47 11.90 23.94
CA GLY A 167 -6.39 11.24 24.85
C GLY A 167 -7.61 10.72 24.10
N TRP A 168 -7.83 9.41 24.13
CA TRP A 168 -8.91 8.72 23.45
C TRP A 168 -10.11 8.58 24.38
N PHE A 169 -11.29 8.98 23.92
CA PHE A 169 -12.51 8.88 24.72
C PHE A 169 -13.06 7.45 24.74
N ASP A 170 -13.80 7.11 25.80
CA ASP A 170 -14.50 5.84 25.87
C ASP A 170 -15.76 5.78 24.98
N GLU A 171 -16.39 4.62 24.90
CA GLU A 171 -17.61 4.40 24.11
C GLU A 171 -18.85 5.12 24.67
N SER A 172 -18.76 5.70 25.88
CA SER A 172 -19.85 6.49 26.46
C SER A 172 -19.99 7.87 25.78
N ILE A 173 -18.91 8.36 25.15
CA ILE A 173 -18.89 9.60 24.40
C ILE A 173 -19.21 9.36 22.92
N LYS A 174 -20.35 9.89 22.45
CA LYS A 174 -20.72 9.84 21.03
C LYS A 174 -20.05 10.97 20.24
N CYS A 175 -18.90 10.68 19.65
CA CYS A 175 -18.22 11.60 18.76
C CYS A 175 -18.91 11.70 17.39
N ILE A 176 -19.17 12.94 16.95
CA ILE A 176 -19.79 13.22 15.64
C ILE A 176 -18.76 13.09 14.50
N LYS A 177 -17.47 13.32 14.80
CA LYS A 177 -16.36 13.31 13.84
C LYS A 177 -15.17 12.53 14.41
N TYR A 178 -14.48 11.80 13.55
CA TYR A 178 -13.22 11.12 13.87
C TYR A 178 -12.04 12.11 13.92
N PRO A 179 -11.01 11.86 14.76
CA PRO A 179 -10.95 10.84 15.81
C PRO A 179 -11.80 11.20 17.03
N CYS A 180 -12.28 10.19 17.74
CA CYS A 180 -12.93 10.37 19.04
C CYS A 180 -11.86 10.55 20.13
N ALA A 181 -11.08 11.62 19.99
CA ALA A 181 -9.91 11.90 20.80
C ALA A 181 -9.59 13.40 20.81
N GLN A 182 -8.79 13.83 21.77
CA GLN A 182 -8.34 15.22 21.89
C GLN A 182 -6.87 15.28 22.30
N THR A 183 -6.13 16.23 21.72
CA THR A 183 -4.75 16.50 22.11
C THR A 183 -4.70 17.21 23.46
N TYR A 184 -3.88 16.71 24.37
CA TYR A 184 -3.60 17.29 25.68
C TYR A 184 -2.12 17.68 25.79
N SER A 185 -1.84 18.66 26.64
CA SER A 185 -0.48 19.19 26.86
C SER A 185 0.49 18.14 27.40
N ASN A 186 -0.01 17.21 28.22
CA ASN A 186 0.74 16.09 28.79
C ASN A 186 -0.20 14.97 29.28
N ALA A 187 0.39 13.83 29.65
CA ALA A 187 -0.34 12.64 30.13
C ALA A 187 -1.21 12.92 31.38
N CYS A 188 -0.75 13.77 32.30
CA CYS A 188 -1.53 14.15 33.48
C CYS A 188 -2.82 14.87 33.07
N ALA A 189 -2.71 15.88 32.20
CA ALA A 189 -3.86 16.63 31.72
C ALA A 189 -4.87 15.76 30.94
N ALA A 190 -4.38 14.74 30.23
CA ALA A 190 -5.25 13.76 29.60
C ALA A 190 -5.97 12.90 30.64
N CYS A 191 -5.24 12.38 31.63
CA CYS A 191 -5.78 11.48 32.64
C CYS A 191 -6.66 12.13 33.69
N SER A 192 -6.51 13.43 33.95
CA SER A 192 -7.41 14.21 34.81
C SER A 192 -8.80 14.40 34.18
N ASN A 193 -8.95 14.16 32.87
CA ASN A 193 -10.24 14.16 32.22
C ASN A 193 -10.89 12.78 32.33
N GLU A 194 -12.01 12.69 33.05
CA GLU A 194 -12.72 11.43 33.30
C GLU A 194 -13.15 10.71 32.02
N ASN A 195 -13.41 11.48 30.95
CA ASN A 195 -13.86 10.93 29.67
C ASN A 195 -12.74 10.25 28.88
N VAL A 196 -11.48 10.50 29.23
CA VAL A 196 -10.34 9.85 28.56
C VAL A 196 -10.18 8.43 29.09
N ALA A 197 -10.27 7.45 28.19
CA ALA A 197 -10.08 6.04 28.49
C ALA A 197 -8.58 5.71 28.62
N TYR A 198 -7.79 6.16 27.64
CA TYR A 198 -6.34 5.95 27.56
C TYR A 198 -5.71 7.06 26.71
N TRP A 199 -4.39 7.18 26.76
CA TRP A 199 -3.66 8.11 25.91
C TRP A 199 -2.54 7.42 25.13
N THR A 200 -2.16 8.06 24.02
CA THR A 200 -0.98 7.70 23.20
C THR A 200 -0.05 8.91 23.09
N GLY A 201 1.25 8.68 22.93
CA GLY A 201 2.21 9.77 22.76
C GLY A 201 1.98 10.55 21.45
N GLY A 202 2.20 11.87 21.48
CA GLY A 202 2.03 12.77 20.34
C GLY A 202 0.63 13.38 20.21
N GLU A 203 0.44 14.27 19.25
CA GLU A 203 -0.86 14.89 18.98
C GLU A 203 -1.85 13.92 18.34
N CYS A 204 -3.15 14.21 18.46
CA CYS A 204 -4.17 13.41 17.79
C CYS A 204 -4.14 13.56 16.26
N PRO A 205 -4.49 12.49 15.52
CA PRO A 205 -4.64 12.55 14.06
C PRO A 205 -5.76 13.52 13.67
N LYS A 206 -5.66 14.09 12.46
CA LYS A 206 -6.61 15.09 11.93
C LYS A 206 -7.55 14.53 10.89
#